data_AF-A0A820QJI5-F1
#
_entry.id   AF-A0A820QJI5-F1
#
_cell.length_a   1.000
_cell.length_b   1.000
_cell.length_c   1.000
_cell.angle_alpha   90.00
_cell.angle_beta   90.00
_cell.angle_gamma   90.00
#
_symmetry.space_group_name_H-M   'P 1'
#
loop_
_entity.id
_entity.type
_entity.pdbx_description
1 polymer ?
#
loop_
_entity_poly.entity_id
_entity_poly.type
_entity_poly.pdbx_seq_one_letter_code
_entity_poly.pdbx_strand_id
1 'polypeptide(L)'
;MCYFNRLSAVSPASEVDIVIGAFFSLHHPPLSHGGGRLRECGDIREDYGIHRVEGTFWILDQINANQSILPNITIGYQIRDSCWYAPVALEQTIEFIGKSVLNVGDLTATANGNRSRLAAIIGPGDSSITMQTHNILQLFEMPQIGYSATAKQLSDKEKFKYFTRVIASDTQQAQAIVDIIRQFKWTYVATIGTEGKLNKRKIYSFFLCTQKVSTL
;
A
#
# COMPACT_ATOMS: atom_id res chain seq x y z
N MET A 1 -11.18 6.82 27.40
CA MET A 1 -11.87 7.56 26.32
C MET A 1 -10.80 7.90 25.28
N CYS A 2 -10.65 7.09 24.24
CA CYS A 2 -9.65 7.31 23.19
C CYS A 2 -10.27 8.23 22.12
N TYR A 3 -9.65 9.38 21.87
CA TYR A 3 -10.03 10.23 20.74
C TYR A 3 -9.49 9.58 19.45
N PHE A 4 -10.40 9.05 18.62
CA PHE A 4 -10.15 8.21 17.44
C PHE A 4 -9.74 8.96 16.16
N ASN A 5 -9.34 10.23 16.22
CA ASN A 5 -9.19 11.04 15.00
C ASN A 5 -7.98 10.69 14.11
N ARG A 6 -7.04 9.85 14.59
CA ARG A 6 -5.95 9.29 13.78
C ARG A 6 -5.48 7.96 14.36
N LEU A 7 -6.00 6.86 13.82
CA LEU A 7 -5.52 5.53 14.18
C LEU A 7 -4.11 5.33 13.61
N SER A 8 -3.15 5.17 14.52
CA SER A 8 -1.81 4.68 14.23
C SER A 8 -1.39 3.70 15.31
N ALA A 9 -0.68 2.66 14.92
CA ALA A 9 -0.14 1.65 15.84
C ALA A 9 1.36 1.55 15.60
N VAL A 10 2.16 1.64 16.66
CA VAL A 10 3.62 1.64 16.56
C VAL A 10 4.19 0.75 17.66
N SER A 11 5.08 -0.18 17.30
CA SER A 11 5.81 -0.98 18.28
C SER A 11 6.79 -0.10 19.08
N PRO A 12 7.06 -0.40 20.35
CA PRO A 12 8.10 0.27 21.12
C PRO A 12 9.47 0.07 20.46
N ALA A 13 10.09 1.16 20.00
CA ALA A 13 11.37 1.09 19.29
C ALA A 13 12.54 0.60 20.16
N SER A 14 12.37 0.54 21.48
CA SER A 14 13.36 -0.07 22.39
C SER A 14 13.34 -1.60 22.40
N GLU A 15 12.29 -2.21 21.82
CA GLU A 15 12.04 -3.65 21.87
C GLU A 15 12.22 -4.33 20.50
N VAL A 16 12.50 -3.54 19.45
CA VAL A 16 12.54 -4.04 18.06
C VAL A 16 13.80 -3.58 17.32
N ASP A 17 14.35 -4.45 16.50
CA ASP A 17 15.56 -4.19 15.71
C ASP A 17 15.22 -3.52 14.37
N ILE A 18 14.12 -3.97 13.76
CA ILE A 18 13.67 -3.53 12.43
C ILE A 18 12.20 -3.15 12.50
N VAL A 19 11.82 -2.07 11.83
CA VAL A 19 10.41 -1.65 11.72
C VAL A 19 9.92 -1.80 10.29
N ILE A 20 8.75 -2.40 10.11
CA ILE A 20 8.02 -2.41 8.84
C ILE A 20 6.85 -1.43 8.93
N GLY A 21 6.85 -0.45 8.02
CA GLY A 21 5.74 0.48 7.89
C GLY A 21 4.59 -0.15 7.13
N ALA A 22 3.35 0.23 7.45
CA ALA A 22 2.18 -0.22 6.70
C ALA A 22 1.12 0.87 6.55
N PHE A 23 0.56 0.96 5.36
CA PHE A 23 -0.64 1.72 5.05
C PHE A 23 -1.85 0.79 4.94
N PHE A 24 -2.77 0.95 5.88
CA PHE A 24 -4.11 0.38 5.77
C PHE A 24 -5.14 1.49 5.66
N SER A 25 -6.30 1.16 5.09
CA SER A 25 -7.40 2.11 4.96
C SER A 25 -8.39 1.80 6.07
N LEU A 26 -8.04 2.27 7.27
CA LEU A 26 -8.80 2.01 8.49
C LEU A 26 -10.14 2.74 8.46
N HIS A 27 -10.17 3.90 7.81
CA HIS A 27 -11.39 4.67 7.62
C HIS A 27 -11.75 4.85 6.14
N HIS A 28 -13.01 5.21 5.91
CA HIS A 28 -13.49 5.72 4.63
C HIS A 28 -12.84 7.07 4.28
N PRO A 29 -12.77 7.42 2.98
CA PRO A 29 -12.27 8.74 2.58
C PRO A 29 -13.16 9.85 3.13
N PRO A 30 -12.59 11.05 3.37
CA PRO A 30 -13.35 12.18 3.88
C PRO A 30 -14.58 12.49 3.04
N LEU A 31 -15.68 12.85 3.71
CA LEU A 31 -16.90 13.28 3.04
C LEU A 31 -16.67 14.60 2.28
N SER A 32 -17.34 14.74 1.13
CA SER A 32 -17.13 15.86 0.20
C SER A 32 -17.54 17.24 0.77
N HIS A 33 -18.32 17.28 1.86
CA HIS A 33 -18.75 18.50 2.54
C HIS A 33 -17.75 18.92 3.62
N GLY A 34 -16.64 19.54 3.22
CA GLY A 34 -15.66 20.16 4.14
C GLY A 34 -14.66 19.18 4.79
N GLY A 35 -15.02 17.91 4.96
CA GLY A 35 -14.15 16.88 5.52
C GLY A 35 -12.85 16.67 4.74
N GLY A 36 -12.89 16.80 3.41
CA GLY A 36 -11.68 16.72 2.57
C GLY A 36 -10.64 17.81 2.85
N ARG A 37 -11.06 19.03 3.25
CA ARG A 37 -10.15 20.12 3.62
C ARG A 37 -9.59 19.93 5.02
N LEU A 38 -10.43 19.44 5.94
CA LEU A 38 -10.05 19.14 7.33
C LEU A 38 -9.28 17.81 7.47
N ARG A 39 -9.24 17.00 6.41
CA ARG A 39 -8.65 15.64 6.39
C ARG A 39 -9.26 14.73 7.45
N GLU A 40 -10.53 14.94 7.75
CA GLU A 40 -11.31 14.12 8.67
C GLU A 40 -11.78 12.88 7.92
N CYS A 41 -11.25 11.72 8.32
CA CYS A 41 -11.62 10.47 7.70
C CYS A 41 -13.05 10.07 8.11
N GLY A 42 -13.70 9.27 7.26
CA GLY A 42 -15.05 8.77 7.53
C GLY A 42 -15.06 7.63 8.53
N ASP A 43 -16.11 6.81 8.50
CA ASP A 43 -16.26 5.68 9.43
C ASP A 43 -15.21 4.58 9.24
N ILE A 44 -15.05 3.74 10.26
CA ILE A 44 -14.11 2.62 10.26
C ILE A 44 -14.51 1.58 9.20
N ARG A 45 -13.50 0.98 8.56
CA ARG A 45 -13.60 -0.11 7.60
C ARG A 45 -13.05 -1.39 8.22
N GLU A 46 -13.93 -2.33 8.52
CA GLU A 46 -13.55 -3.61 9.13
C GLU A 46 -12.68 -4.44 8.17
N ASP A 47 -13.20 -4.77 6.98
CA ASP A 47 -12.54 -5.68 6.02
C ASP A 47 -11.22 -5.17 5.46
N TYR A 48 -11.17 -3.88 5.12
CA TYR A 48 -10.01 -3.27 4.46
C TYR A 48 -9.04 -2.60 5.44
N GLY A 49 -9.45 -2.48 6.69
CA GLY A 49 -8.75 -1.77 7.75
C GLY A 49 -8.38 -2.70 8.89
N ILE A 50 -9.30 -2.89 9.84
CA ILE A 50 -9.05 -3.60 11.10
C ILE A 50 -8.53 -5.01 10.88
N HIS A 51 -9.12 -5.78 9.95
CA HIS A 51 -8.65 -7.15 9.66
C HIS A 51 -7.18 -7.18 9.20
N ARG A 52 -6.71 -6.15 8.49
CA ARG A 52 -5.31 -6.06 8.05
C ARG A 52 -4.35 -5.64 9.16
N VAL A 53 -4.84 -4.83 10.09
CA VAL A 53 -4.09 -4.46 11.31
C VAL A 53 -3.86 -5.69 12.16
N GLU A 54 -4.94 -6.38 12.53
CA GLU A 54 -4.87 -7.59 13.35
C GLU A 54 -4.10 -8.71 12.65
N GLY A 55 -4.30 -8.88 11.34
CA GLY A 55 -3.50 -9.82 10.55
C GLY A 55 -2.01 -9.50 10.55
N THR A 56 -1.64 -8.21 10.65
CA THR A 56 -0.25 -7.77 10.77
C THR A 56 0.31 -8.08 12.16
N PHE A 57 -0.44 -7.85 13.24
CA PHE A 57 -0.02 -8.23 14.58
C PHE A 57 0.22 -9.74 14.68
N TRP A 58 -0.77 -10.51 14.23
CA TRP A 58 -0.70 -11.96 14.27
C TRP A 58 0.50 -12.51 13.49
N ILE A 59 0.73 -12.05 12.25
CA ILE A 59 1.83 -12.59 11.44
C ILE A 59 3.21 -12.17 11.99
N LEU A 60 3.33 -10.98 12.58
CA LEU A 60 4.58 -10.54 13.19
C LEU A 60 4.90 -11.35 14.45
N ASP A 61 3.89 -11.69 15.26
CA ASP A 61 4.08 -12.59 16.40
C ASP A 61 4.58 -13.97 15.93
N GLN A 62 4.02 -14.50 14.83
CA GLN A 62 4.48 -15.77 14.25
C GLN A 62 5.92 -15.69 13.71
N ILE A 63 6.28 -14.58 13.04
CA ILE A 63 7.62 -14.39 12.48
C ILE A 63 8.65 -14.26 13.61
N ASN A 64 8.38 -13.41 14.62
CA ASN A 64 9.30 -13.18 15.73
C ASN A 64 9.47 -14.41 16.63
N ALA A 65 8.45 -15.27 16.73
CA ALA A 65 8.56 -16.55 17.44
C ALA A 65 9.37 -17.61 16.65
N ASN A 66 9.53 -17.45 15.34
CA ASN A 66 10.15 -18.45 14.47
C ASN A 66 11.62 -18.13 14.16
N GLN A 67 12.52 -18.78 14.90
CA GLN A 67 13.97 -18.64 14.74
C GLN A 67 14.52 -19.14 13.39
N SER A 68 13.71 -19.83 12.56
CA SER A 68 14.12 -20.24 11.22
C SER A 68 13.95 -19.14 10.17
N ILE A 69 13.12 -18.13 10.44
CA ILE A 69 12.85 -17.03 9.49
C ILE A 69 13.85 -15.90 9.72
N LEU A 70 13.93 -15.39 10.96
CA LEU A 70 14.86 -14.34 11.37
C LEU A 70 15.40 -14.64 12.78
N PRO A 71 16.53 -15.35 12.89
CA PRO A 71 17.11 -15.64 14.19
C PRO A 71 17.64 -14.37 14.85
N ASN A 72 17.33 -14.19 16.14
CA ASN A 72 17.78 -13.05 16.97
C ASN A 72 17.46 -11.66 16.42
N ILE A 73 16.44 -11.51 15.58
CA ILE A 73 15.98 -10.21 15.06
C ILE A 73 14.50 -10.09 15.36
N THR A 74 14.11 -9.02 16.04
CA THR A 74 12.71 -8.72 16.32
C THR A 74 12.19 -7.67 15.33
N ILE A 75 11.15 -8.02 14.57
CA ILE A 75 10.44 -7.10 13.69
C ILE A 75 9.31 -6.40 14.47
N GLY A 76 9.31 -5.08 14.44
CA GLY A 76 8.20 -4.23 14.84
C GLY A 76 7.40 -3.68 13.66
N TYR A 77 6.33 -2.95 13.97
CA TYR A 77 5.46 -2.33 13.00
C TYR A 77 5.29 -0.83 13.24
N GLN A 78 4.97 -0.12 12.17
CA GLN A 78 4.42 1.22 12.20
C GLN A 78 3.25 1.29 11.22
N ILE A 79 2.04 1.14 11.73
CA ILE A 79 0.81 1.13 10.94
C ILE A 79 0.19 2.52 10.98
N ARG A 80 -0.13 3.07 9.81
CA ARG A 80 -0.75 4.38 9.66
C ARG A 80 -1.96 4.32 8.75
N ASP A 81 -2.99 5.08 9.12
CA ASP A 81 -4.20 5.17 8.32
C ASP A 81 -4.00 6.01 7.05
N SER A 82 -4.33 5.42 5.91
CA SER A 82 -4.35 6.09 4.60
C SER A 82 -5.69 6.76 4.30
N CYS A 83 -6.75 6.38 5.02
CA CYS A 83 -8.14 6.78 4.80
C CYS A 83 -8.65 6.63 3.36
N TRP A 84 -7.99 5.80 2.54
CA TRP A 84 -8.24 5.75 1.09
C TRP A 84 -8.22 7.15 0.43
N TYR A 85 -7.44 8.10 0.96
CA TYR A 85 -7.41 9.48 0.50
C TYR A 85 -5.98 10.00 0.39
N ALA A 86 -5.60 10.47 -0.81
CA ALA A 86 -4.20 10.75 -1.11
C ALA A 86 -3.54 11.80 -0.20
N PRO A 87 -4.19 12.95 0.13
CA PRO A 87 -3.61 13.92 1.07
C PRO A 87 -3.28 13.34 2.45
N VAL A 88 -4.14 12.46 2.98
CA VAL A 88 -3.89 11.80 4.28
C VAL A 88 -2.72 10.83 4.17
N ALA A 89 -2.72 9.98 3.14
CA ALA A 89 -1.63 9.02 2.93
C ALA A 89 -0.27 9.70 2.70
N LEU A 90 -0.25 10.84 2.00
CA LEU A 90 0.97 11.65 1.78
C LEU A 90 1.47 12.26 3.09
N GLU A 91 0.58 12.77 3.93
CA GLU A 91 0.94 13.26 5.26
C GLU A 91 1.54 12.15 6.13
N GLN A 92 0.92 10.97 6.12
CA GLN A 92 1.44 9.80 6.81
C GLN A 92 2.77 9.28 6.21
N THR A 93 3.02 9.53 4.92
CA THR A 93 4.32 9.23 4.27
C THR A 93 5.42 10.12 4.81
N ILE A 94 5.15 11.42 4.99
CA ILE A 94 6.09 12.35 5.61
C ILE A 94 6.39 11.91 7.05
N GLU A 95 5.39 11.43 7.77
CA GLU A 95 5.54 10.90 9.13
C GLU A 95 6.39 9.62 9.22
N PHE A 96 6.39 8.76 8.20
CA PHE A 96 7.30 7.62 8.11
C PHE A 96 8.75 8.09 7.90
N ILE A 97 8.95 9.00 6.95
CA ILE A 97 10.27 9.45 6.52
C ILE A 97 10.89 10.44 7.51
N GLY A 98 10.10 11.35 8.06
CA GLY A 98 10.56 12.38 8.99
C GLY A 98 11.24 11.79 10.21
N LYS A 99 10.69 10.69 10.74
CA LYS A 99 11.30 9.92 11.84
C LYS A 99 12.52 9.10 11.41
N SER A 100 12.58 8.67 10.15
CA SER A 100 13.63 7.77 9.64
C SER A 100 14.82 8.47 8.99
N VAL A 101 14.66 9.69 8.46
CA VAL A 101 15.66 10.35 7.60
C VAL A 101 16.18 11.64 8.21
N LEU A 102 15.36 12.42 8.92
CA LEU A 102 15.75 13.78 9.24
C LEU A 102 16.83 13.89 10.31
N ASN A 103 17.14 12.88 11.13
CA ASN A 103 18.13 13.02 12.22
C ASN A 103 17.92 14.30 13.08
N VAL A 104 16.72 14.89 13.05
CA VAL A 104 16.38 16.13 13.74
C VAL A 104 15.33 15.78 14.78
N GLY A 105 15.78 15.71 16.04
CA GLY A 105 14.93 15.94 17.20
C GLY A 105 13.95 14.83 17.57
N ASP A 106 14.47 13.90 18.37
CA ASP A 106 13.83 13.34 19.58
C ASP A 106 13.16 11.94 19.53
N LEU A 107 13.72 11.08 20.41
CA LEU A 107 13.20 9.86 21.08
C LEU A 107 12.91 8.61 20.24
N THR A 108 13.95 7.80 20.06
CA THR A 108 14.00 6.35 20.43
C THR A 108 15.41 5.80 20.23
N ALA A 109 16.40 6.55 20.71
CA ALA A 109 17.68 5.93 21.00
C ALA A 109 17.44 4.97 22.16
N THR A 110 17.62 3.67 21.92
CA THR A 110 17.78 2.72 23.03
C THR A 110 18.90 3.21 23.93
N ALA A 111 18.86 2.85 25.21
CA ALA A 111 19.97 3.10 26.15
C ALA A 111 21.34 2.56 25.65
N ASN A 112 21.32 1.72 24.60
CA ASN A 112 22.49 1.11 23.96
C ASN A 112 22.86 1.70 22.59
N GLY A 113 22.23 2.80 22.14
CA GLY A 113 22.61 3.48 20.89
C GLY A 113 22.15 2.81 19.59
N ASN A 114 21.46 1.65 19.65
CA ASN A 114 20.84 1.04 18.49
C ASN A 114 19.51 1.73 18.17
N ARG A 115 19.38 2.20 16.93
CA ARG A 115 18.19 2.86 16.38
C ARG A 115 17.41 1.83 15.56
N SER A 116 16.15 1.58 15.91
CA SER A 116 15.27 0.72 15.09
C SER A 116 15.07 1.38 13.71
N ARG A 117 15.40 0.69 12.62
CA ARG A 117 15.35 1.26 11.26
C ARG A 117 14.05 0.87 10.56
N LEU A 118 13.37 1.85 9.95
CA LEU A 118 12.29 1.58 9.01
C LEU A 118 12.88 0.94 7.74
N ALA A 119 12.54 -0.32 7.48
CA ALA A 119 13.16 -1.09 6.40
C ALA A 119 12.35 -1.08 5.09
N ALA A 120 11.02 -1.07 5.17
CA ALA A 120 10.13 -1.04 4.02
C ALA A 120 8.74 -0.55 4.42
N ILE A 121 7.93 -0.19 3.42
CA ILE A 121 6.52 0.19 3.61
C ILE A 121 5.59 -0.72 2.80
N ILE A 122 4.57 -1.26 3.45
CA ILE A 122 3.53 -2.08 2.84
C ILE A 122 2.32 -1.19 2.49
N GLY A 123 1.75 -1.37 1.30
CA GLY A 123 0.57 -0.62 0.84
C GLY A 123 0.89 0.78 0.30
N PRO A 124 -0.13 1.66 0.12
CA PRO A 124 -1.55 1.46 0.41
C PRO A 124 -2.28 0.56 -0.60
N GLY A 125 -3.60 0.43 -0.43
CA GLY A 125 -4.42 -0.43 -1.28
C GLY A 125 -4.77 0.19 -2.65
N ASP A 126 -4.99 1.50 -2.71
CA ASP A 126 -5.34 2.19 -3.95
C ASP A 126 -4.10 2.43 -4.82
N SER A 127 -4.20 2.17 -6.12
CA SER A 127 -3.07 2.33 -7.04
C SER A 127 -2.66 3.80 -7.24
N SER A 128 -3.62 4.74 -7.26
CA SER A 128 -3.33 6.16 -7.45
C SER A 128 -2.67 6.77 -6.21
N ILE A 129 -3.09 6.34 -5.02
CA ILE A 129 -2.47 6.73 -3.75
C ILE A 129 -1.08 6.08 -3.63
N THR A 130 -0.95 4.82 -4.05
CA THR A 130 0.35 4.13 -4.09
C THR A 130 1.36 4.87 -4.96
N MET A 131 0.98 5.27 -6.18
CA MET A 131 1.86 6.09 -7.04
C MET A 131 2.27 7.41 -6.35
N GLN A 132 1.34 8.08 -5.69
CA GLN A 132 1.61 9.36 -5.01
C GLN A 132 2.54 9.21 -3.81
N THR A 133 2.29 8.23 -2.95
CA THR A 133 3.16 7.93 -1.79
C THR A 133 4.54 7.44 -2.25
N HIS A 134 4.61 6.62 -3.31
CA HIS A 134 5.88 6.13 -3.86
C HIS A 134 6.76 7.26 -4.37
N ASN A 135 6.17 8.30 -4.98
CA ASN A 135 6.92 9.44 -5.50
C ASN A 135 7.76 10.14 -4.44
N ILE A 136 7.32 10.12 -3.17
CA ILE A 136 8.11 10.63 -2.04
C ILE A 136 9.08 9.55 -1.54
N LEU A 137 8.60 8.33 -1.33
CA LEU A 137 9.39 7.23 -0.75
C LEU A 137 10.65 6.90 -1.55
N GLN A 138 10.56 6.94 -2.88
CA GLN A 138 11.70 6.65 -3.74
C GLN A 138 12.84 7.66 -3.65
N LEU A 139 12.56 8.90 -3.21
CA LEU A 139 13.59 9.92 -2.97
C LEU A 139 14.51 9.54 -1.81
N PHE A 140 14.03 8.68 -0.91
CA PHE A 140 14.75 8.19 0.27
C PHE A 140 15.12 6.71 0.12
N GLU A 141 15.07 6.19 -1.10
CA GLU A 141 15.36 4.79 -1.43
C GLU A 141 14.54 3.78 -0.61
N MET A 142 13.34 4.19 -0.16
CA MET A 142 12.50 3.39 0.70
C MET A 142 11.71 2.37 -0.14
N PRO A 143 11.91 1.06 0.05
CA PRO A 143 11.15 0.03 -0.66
C PRO A 143 9.68 0.09 -0.28
N GLN A 144 8.80 0.03 -1.29
CA GLN A 144 7.35 -0.02 -1.09
C GLN A 144 6.75 -1.27 -1.74
N ILE A 145 5.99 -2.04 -0.96
CA ILE A 145 5.41 -3.33 -1.36
C ILE A 145 3.89 -3.19 -1.40
N GLY A 146 3.31 -3.19 -2.61
CA GLY A 146 1.87 -3.14 -2.81
C GLY A 146 1.18 -4.49 -2.59
N TYR A 147 0.08 -4.49 -1.84
CA TYR A 147 -0.78 -5.67 -1.64
C TYR A 147 -2.09 -5.63 -2.45
N SER A 148 -2.52 -4.44 -2.93
CA SER A 148 -3.76 -4.29 -3.71
C SER A 148 -3.63 -3.33 -4.91
N ALA A 149 -2.46 -2.73 -5.12
CA ALA A 149 -2.21 -1.77 -6.18
C ALA A 149 -1.92 -2.46 -7.54
N THR A 150 -2.94 -2.65 -8.37
CA THR A 150 -2.87 -3.45 -9.62
C THR A 150 -2.53 -2.65 -10.88
N ALA A 151 -2.48 -1.31 -10.82
CA ALA A 151 -2.26 -0.48 -12.00
C ALA A 151 -1.01 -0.88 -12.80
N LYS A 152 -1.13 -0.92 -14.13
CA LYS A 152 -0.02 -1.23 -15.06
C LYS A 152 1.16 -0.27 -14.89
N GLN A 153 0.89 1.01 -14.64
CA GLN A 153 1.91 2.05 -14.54
C GLN A 153 2.95 1.77 -13.45
N LEU A 154 2.53 1.14 -12.35
CA LEU A 154 3.40 0.75 -11.24
C LEU A 154 4.43 -0.33 -11.63
N SER A 155 4.31 -0.95 -12.81
CA SER A 155 5.30 -1.88 -13.33
C SER A 155 6.46 -1.21 -14.07
N ASP A 156 6.38 0.09 -14.34
CA ASP A 156 7.45 0.86 -15.00
C ASP A 156 8.58 1.16 -13.99
N LYS A 157 9.66 0.39 -14.02
CA LYS A 157 10.78 0.49 -13.07
C LYS A 157 11.67 1.72 -13.26
N GLU A 158 11.60 2.35 -14.43
CA GLU A 158 12.24 3.66 -14.64
C GLU A 158 11.51 4.75 -13.84
N LYS A 159 10.20 4.62 -13.64
CA LYS A 159 9.37 5.56 -12.87
C LYS A 159 9.17 5.19 -11.40
N PHE A 160 9.11 3.89 -11.10
CA PHE A 160 8.80 3.35 -9.78
C PHE A 160 9.87 2.31 -9.37
N LYS A 161 11.12 2.76 -9.26
CA LYS A 161 12.30 1.91 -9.06
C LYS A 161 12.20 1.03 -7.81
N TYR A 162 11.76 1.61 -6.70
CA TYR A 162 11.69 0.95 -5.38
C TYR A 162 10.32 0.32 -5.08
N PHE A 163 9.41 0.28 -6.06
CA PHE A 163 8.08 -0.30 -5.88
C PHE A 163 8.07 -1.76 -6.31
N THR A 164 7.50 -2.65 -5.52
CA THR A 164 7.15 -4.01 -5.92
C THR A 164 5.75 -4.36 -5.42
N ARG A 165 5.19 -5.49 -5.86
CA ARG A 165 3.89 -5.97 -5.38
C ARG A 165 3.80 -7.49 -5.42
N VAL A 166 2.98 -8.03 -4.53
CA VAL A 166 2.74 -9.48 -4.39
C VAL A 166 1.52 -9.97 -5.19
N ILE A 167 0.96 -9.10 -6.04
CA ILE A 167 -0.23 -9.38 -6.85
C ILE A 167 0.03 -9.10 -8.34
N ALA A 168 -0.79 -9.72 -9.19
CA ALA A 168 -0.73 -9.51 -10.63
C ALA A 168 -1.14 -8.08 -11.04
N SER A 169 -0.64 -7.64 -12.19
CA SER A 169 -1.05 -6.40 -12.84
C SER A 169 -2.44 -6.49 -13.47
N ASP A 170 -3.09 -5.35 -13.68
CA ASP A 170 -4.31 -5.26 -14.50
C ASP A 170 -4.07 -5.78 -15.94
N THR A 171 -2.83 -5.74 -16.45
CA THR A 171 -2.48 -6.30 -17.76
C THR A 171 -2.51 -7.83 -17.76
N GLN A 172 -2.02 -8.48 -16.71
CA GLN A 172 -2.10 -9.93 -16.58
C GLN A 172 -3.53 -10.39 -16.37
N GLN A 173 -4.32 -9.64 -15.58
CA GLN A 173 -5.73 -9.92 -15.42
C GLN A 173 -6.50 -9.78 -16.74
N ALA A 174 -6.23 -8.72 -17.51
CA ALA A 174 -6.81 -8.53 -18.84
C ALA A 174 -6.45 -9.67 -19.80
N GLN A 175 -5.19 -10.12 -19.78
CA GLN A 175 -4.74 -11.25 -20.60
C GLN A 175 -5.50 -12.53 -20.26
N ALA A 176 -5.69 -12.84 -18.98
CA ALA A 176 -6.45 -14.01 -18.55
C ALA A 176 -7.91 -13.97 -19.04
N ILE A 177 -8.56 -12.80 -19.00
CA ILE A 177 -9.92 -12.64 -19.54
C ILE A 177 -9.93 -12.87 -21.06
N VAL A 178 -8.94 -12.35 -21.79
CA VAL A 178 -8.80 -12.59 -23.23
C VAL A 178 -8.60 -14.07 -23.53
N ASP A 179 -7.82 -14.78 -22.73
CA ASP A 179 -7.59 -16.21 -22.93
C ASP A 179 -8.85 -17.04 -22.67
N ILE A 180 -9.70 -16.64 -21.72
CA ILE A 180 -11.04 -17.23 -21.53
C ILE A 180 -11.91 -16.99 -22.77
N ILE A 181 -11.98 -15.74 -23.26
CA ILE A 181 -12.75 -15.39 -24.47
C ILE A 181 -12.32 -16.25 -25.66
N ARG A 182 -11.01 -16.44 -25.83
CA ARG A 182 -10.42 -17.30 -26.88
C ARG A 182 -10.82 -18.75 -26.70
N GLN A 183 -10.71 -19.29 -25.49
CA GLN A 183 -11.04 -20.68 -25.19
C GLN A 183 -12.50 -21.01 -25.55
N PHE A 184 -13.43 -20.07 -25.30
CA PHE A 184 -14.86 -20.23 -25.60
C PHE A 184 -15.27 -19.72 -26.99
N LYS A 185 -14.32 -19.22 -27.80
CA LYS A 185 -14.54 -18.70 -29.15
C LYS A 185 -15.63 -17.62 -29.21
N TRP A 186 -15.73 -16.76 -28.19
CA TRP A 186 -16.68 -15.65 -28.22
C TRP A 186 -16.20 -14.56 -29.18
N THR A 187 -17.03 -14.19 -30.14
CA THR A 187 -16.72 -13.21 -31.19
C THR A 187 -17.27 -11.82 -30.93
N TYR A 188 -18.26 -11.70 -30.03
CA TYR A 188 -18.88 -10.44 -29.64
C TYR A 188 -18.88 -10.32 -28.11
N VAL A 189 -18.18 -9.32 -27.59
CA VAL A 189 -18.08 -9.03 -26.15
C VAL A 189 -18.28 -7.54 -25.90
N ALA A 190 -18.97 -7.21 -24.80
CA ALA A 190 -19.15 -5.84 -24.34
C ALA A 190 -18.39 -5.65 -23.03
N THR A 191 -17.74 -4.49 -22.87
CA THR A 191 -17.02 -4.14 -21.64
C THR A 191 -17.78 -3.05 -20.89
N ILE A 192 -18.03 -3.28 -19.60
CA ILE A 192 -18.57 -2.28 -18.68
C ILE A 192 -17.52 -2.08 -17.59
N GLY A 193 -17.34 -0.84 -17.14
CA GLY A 193 -16.48 -0.59 -15.99
C GLY A 193 -16.84 0.69 -15.29
N THR A 194 -16.45 0.76 -14.03
CA THR A 194 -16.66 1.92 -13.16
C THR A 194 -15.95 3.14 -13.75
N GLU A 195 -16.56 4.31 -13.61
CA GLU A 195 -15.91 5.56 -14.03
C GLU A 195 -14.61 5.82 -13.26
N GLY A 196 -13.72 6.61 -13.85
CA GLY A 196 -12.44 7.00 -13.26
C GLY A 196 -11.26 6.82 -14.21
N LYS A 197 -10.27 7.72 -14.13
CA LYS A 197 -9.09 7.71 -15.02
C LYS A 197 -8.33 6.39 -14.98
N LEU A 198 -8.21 5.77 -13.81
CA LEU A 198 -7.54 4.48 -13.66
C LEU A 198 -8.37 3.34 -14.26
N ASN A 199 -9.67 3.32 -13.99
CA ASN A 199 -10.59 2.29 -14.50
C ASN A 199 -10.69 2.32 -16.03
N LYS A 200 -10.73 3.52 -16.64
CA LYS A 200 -10.64 3.69 -18.10
C LYS A 200 -9.37 3.07 -18.67
N ARG A 201 -8.23 3.14 -17.96
CA ARG A 201 -6.98 2.50 -18.39
C ARG A 201 -7.02 0.99 -18.26
N LYS A 202 -7.74 0.43 -17.28
CA LYS A 202 -7.96 -1.04 -17.17
C LYS A 202 -8.69 -1.57 -18.39
N ILE A 203 -9.79 -0.90 -18.76
CA ILE A 203 -10.56 -1.22 -19.97
C ILE A 203 -9.68 -1.08 -21.22
N TYR A 204 -8.88 -0.01 -21.32
CA TYR A 204 -7.96 0.17 -22.44
C TYR A 204 -6.90 -0.95 -22.52
N SER A 205 -6.35 -1.39 -21.38
CA SER A 205 -5.41 -2.52 -21.34
C SER A 205 -6.07 -3.81 -21.84
N PHE A 206 -7.35 -4.03 -21.54
CA PHE A 206 -8.13 -5.13 -22.08
C PHE A 206 -8.28 -5.01 -23.61
N PHE A 207 -8.68 -3.83 -24.12
CA PHE A 207 -8.79 -3.60 -25.57
C PHE A 207 -7.47 -3.82 -26.33
N LEU A 208 -6.33 -3.40 -25.75
CA LEU A 208 -5.03 -3.67 -26.35
C LEU A 208 -4.71 -5.17 -26.42
N CYS A 209 -5.12 -5.94 -25.42
CA CYS A 209 -4.95 -7.39 -25.42
C CYS A 209 -5.89 -8.07 -26.44
N THR A 210 -7.12 -7.56 -26.60
CA THR A 210 -8.07 -8.09 -27.60
C THR A 210 -7.67 -7.74 -29.03
N GLN A 211 -7.03 -6.59 -29.30
CA GLN A 211 -6.58 -6.25 -30.65
C GLN A 211 -5.48 -7.20 -31.17
N LYS A 212 -4.68 -7.78 -30.27
CA LYS A 212 -3.75 -8.86 -30.62
C LYS A 212 -4.45 -10.18 -30.99
N VAL A 213 -5.77 -10.27 -30.83
CA VAL A 213 -6.59 -11.44 -31.19
C VAL A 213 -7.06 -11.36 -32.64
N SER A 214 -7.22 -10.16 -33.19
CA SER A 214 -7.77 -9.95 -34.55
C SER A 214 -6.75 -10.12 -35.68
N THR A 215 -5.48 -10.47 -35.37
CA THR A 215 -4.40 -10.69 -36.34
C THR A 215 -4.01 -12.18 -36.51
N LEU A 216 -4.89 -13.10 -36.14
CA LEU A 216 -4.82 -14.54 -36.47
C LEU A 216 -6.15 -14.95 -37.11
#